data_AF-A0A9Q8QKN0-F1
#
_entry.id   AF-A0A9Q8QKN0-F1
#
_cell.length_a   1.000
_cell.length_b   1.000
_cell.length_c   1.000
_cell.angle_alpha   90.00
_cell.angle_beta   90.00
_cell.angle_gamma   90.00
#
_symmetry.space_group_name_H-M   'P 1'
#
loop_
_entity.id
_entity.type
_entity.pdbx_description
1 polymer ?
#
loop_
_entity_poly.entity_id
_entity_poly.type
_entity_poly.pdbx_seq_one_letter_code
_entity_poly.pdbx_strand_id
1 'polypeptide(L)'
;MLEPQAGLTVEKASEIRTAVTLAAERQDYLDRKLAVMEPAHRVCAETFRKDGLLLPLGYSRKDFAVPNPTFFRDLEAWPLKDSADPLDGWDISHVLATSSGPATSDLYGKLYYFIQHKLKVFVERFMGLSCSLTLYNVDATDLLDHLQVGTLDRVEVSNICDDAYLGVAKTLGYLSPLLRESAANPHATMIMLFMNAVDEGLTEAEGAEDLVASAKVLRNFLPPLCNPQSRYDPAVMRIHMAQSLVRRSDKYFKRLETFLRE
;
A
#
# COMPACT_ATOMS: atom_id res chain seq x y z
N MET A 1 -17.42 19.08 -9.96
CA MET A 1 -15.98 19.01 -9.65
C MET A 1 -15.79 19.73 -8.33
N LEU A 2 -14.98 19.24 -7.39
CA LEU A 2 -14.71 20.01 -6.15
C LEU A 2 -13.89 21.24 -6.53
N GLU A 3 -14.25 22.41 -5.99
CA GLU A 3 -13.50 23.64 -6.24
C GLU A 3 -12.29 23.72 -5.27
N PRO A 4 -11.15 24.26 -5.71
CA PRO A 4 -10.04 24.60 -4.81
C PRO A 4 -10.50 25.52 -3.69
N GLN A 5 -9.93 25.37 -2.49
CA GLN A 5 -10.21 26.28 -1.41
C GLN A 5 -9.74 27.70 -1.75
N ALA A 6 -10.59 28.68 -1.48
CA ALA A 6 -10.31 30.08 -1.76
C ALA A 6 -9.04 30.54 -1.04
N GLY A 7 -8.07 31.06 -1.80
CA GLY A 7 -6.80 31.58 -1.27
C GLY A 7 -5.68 30.55 -1.12
N LEU A 8 -5.90 29.27 -1.44
CA LEU A 8 -4.82 28.28 -1.46
C LEU A 8 -3.97 28.46 -2.72
N THR A 9 -2.74 28.95 -2.54
CA THR A 9 -1.76 29.07 -3.63
C THR A 9 -0.97 27.77 -3.82
N VAL A 10 -0.30 27.63 -4.96
CA VAL A 10 0.60 26.49 -5.24
C VAL A 10 1.75 26.45 -4.24
N GLU A 11 2.29 27.60 -3.88
CA GLU A 11 3.39 27.75 -2.94
C GLU A 11 2.95 27.25 -1.57
N LYS A 12 1.77 27.69 -1.09
CA LYS A 12 1.25 27.26 0.20
C LYS A 12 0.95 25.76 0.23
N ALA A 13 0.36 25.22 -0.84
CA ALA A 13 0.13 23.79 -0.99
C ALA A 13 1.45 22.98 -0.98
N SER A 14 2.49 23.51 -1.62
CA SER A 14 3.82 22.91 -1.60
C SER A 14 4.43 22.92 -0.20
N GLU A 15 4.36 24.04 0.52
CA GLU A 15 4.84 24.14 1.90
C GLU A 15 4.19 23.08 2.80
N ILE A 16 2.85 23.01 2.79
CA ILE A 16 2.07 22.05 3.60
C ILE A 16 2.51 20.61 3.32
N ARG A 17 2.63 20.23 2.05
CA ARG A 17 3.06 18.88 1.67
C ARG A 17 4.50 18.60 2.12
N THR A 18 5.44 19.50 1.80
CA THR A 18 6.87 19.28 2.08
C THR A 18 7.20 19.31 3.56
N ALA A 19 6.41 20.01 4.37
CA ALA A 19 6.50 19.96 5.83
C ALA A 19 6.28 18.54 6.39
N VAL A 20 5.63 17.65 5.62
CA VAL A 20 5.45 16.23 5.97
C VAL A 20 6.36 15.32 5.15
N THR A 21 6.38 15.45 3.82
CA THR A 21 7.11 14.54 2.92
C THR A 21 8.63 14.70 2.98
N LEU A 22 9.12 15.86 3.45
CA LEU A 22 10.55 16.23 3.55
C LEU A 22 10.89 16.81 4.94
N ALA A 23 10.15 16.43 5.97
CA ALA A 23 10.41 16.86 7.35
C ALA A 23 11.84 16.48 7.78
N ALA A 24 12.59 17.43 8.34
CA ALA A 24 13.99 17.22 8.73
C ALA A 24 14.13 16.13 9.81
N GLU A 25 13.15 16.03 10.71
CA GLU A 25 13.07 15.03 11.78
C GLU A 25 12.87 13.60 11.23
N ARG A 26 12.51 13.47 9.95
CA ARG A 26 12.22 12.19 9.27
C ARG A 26 13.29 11.80 8.25
N GLN A 27 14.40 12.54 8.18
CA GLN A 27 15.50 12.29 7.23
C GLN A 27 16.01 10.84 7.26
N ASP A 28 16.19 10.24 8.45
CA ASP A 28 16.65 8.85 8.59
C ASP A 28 15.68 7.84 7.94
N TYR A 29 14.36 8.07 8.03
CA TYR A 29 13.37 7.21 7.38
C TYR A 29 13.45 7.32 5.85
N LEU A 30 13.65 8.54 5.34
CA LEU A 30 13.83 8.79 3.91
C LEU A 30 15.11 8.11 3.40
N ASP A 31 16.22 8.31 4.07
CA ASP A 31 17.52 7.75 3.68
C ASP A 31 17.48 6.22 3.62
N ARG A 32 16.83 5.58 4.61
CA ARG A 32 16.64 4.12 4.62
C ARG A 32 15.82 3.64 3.42
N LYS A 33 14.74 4.34 3.08
CA LYS A 33 13.93 4.02 1.90
C LYS A 33 14.74 4.16 0.61
N LEU A 34 15.50 5.24 0.46
CA LEU A 34 16.31 5.48 -0.74
C LEU A 34 17.50 4.51 -0.82
N ALA A 35 18.04 4.05 0.30
CA ALA A 35 19.20 3.15 0.36
C ALA A 35 18.95 1.79 -0.30
N VAL A 36 17.70 1.33 -0.38
CA VAL A 36 17.30 0.08 -1.06
C VAL A 36 16.90 0.28 -2.52
N MET A 37 16.90 1.52 -3.03
CA MET A 37 16.56 1.83 -4.41
C MET A 37 17.81 1.96 -5.30
N GLU A 38 17.64 1.67 -6.59
CA GLU A 38 18.64 2.00 -7.62
C GLU A 38 18.83 3.52 -7.73
N PRO A 39 20.04 4.01 -8.10
CA PRO A 39 20.33 5.44 -8.15
C PRO A 39 19.33 6.26 -8.97
N ALA A 40 18.90 5.77 -10.14
CA ALA A 40 17.93 6.47 -10.99
C ALA A 40 16.52 6.51 -10.36
N HIS A 41 16.12 5.45 -9.65
CA HIS A 41 14.82 5.39 -8.98
C HIS A 41 14.74 6.34 -7.78
N ARG A 42 15.87 6.62 -7.13
CA ARG A 42 15.94 7.62 -6.04
C ARG A 42 15.56 9.01 -6.53
N VAL A 43 16.06 9.41 -7.70
CA VAL A 43 15.72 10.70 -8.32
C VAL A 43 14.21 10.80 -8.52
N CYS A 44 13.58 9.74 -9.05
CA CYS A 44 12.13 9.69 -9.24
C CYS A 44 11.37 9.87 -7.92
N ALA A 45 11.76 9.13 -6.88
CA ALA A 45 11.13 9.17 -5.57
C ALA A 45 11.31 10.53 -4.86
N GLU A 46 12.49 11.15 -4.98
CA GLU A 46 12.76 12.48 -4.44
C GLU A 46 11.97 13.57 -5.18
N THR A 47 11.89 13.51 -6.51
CA THR A 47 11.10 14.45 -7.30
C THR A 47 9.64 14.39 -6.89
N PHE A 48 9.05 13.20 -6.83
CA PHE A 48 7.66 13.02 -6.39
C PHE A 48 7.42 13.55 -4.97
N ARG A 49 8.35 13.35 -4.03
CA ARG A 49 8.21 13.90 -2.67
C ARG A 49 8.23 15.42 -2.63
N LYS A 50 9.00 16.04 -3.51
CA LYS A 50 9.12 17.50 -3.61
C LYS A 50 7.87 18.12 -4.21
N ASP A 51 7.39 17.62 -5.35
CA ASP A 51 6.31 18.26 -6.12
C ASP A 51 4.94 17.58 -5.98
N GLY A 52 4.88 16.34 -5.48
CA GLY A 52 3.65 15.55 -5.33
C GLY A 52 3.04 15.06 -6.65
N LEU A 53 3.76 15.20 -7.77
CA LEU A 53 3.24 14.92 -9.11
C LEU A 53 3.76 13.58 -9.62
N LEU A 54 2.84 12.64 -9.84
CA LEU A 54 3.15 11.39 -10.52
C LEU A 54 3.19 11.64 -12.03
N LEU A 55 4.35 12.07 -12.54
CA LEU A 55 4.59 12.37 -13.95
C LEU A 55 5.95 11.83 -14.40
N PRO A 56 6.11 11.45 -15.68
CA PRO A 56 7.42 11.18 -16.24
C PRO A 56 8.37 12.37 -16.00
N LEU A 57 9.63 12.13 -15.68
CA LEU A 57 10.59 13.18 -15.29
C LEU A 57 10.74 14.29 -16.32
N GLY A 58 10.66 13.96 -17.61
CA GLY A 58 10.75 14.95 -18.71
C GLY A 58 9.48 15.77 -18.97
N TYR A 59 8.37 15.48 -18.30
CA TYR A 59 7.09 16.16 -18.54
C TYR A 59 7.08 17.60 -17.99
N SER A 60 6.36 18.52 -18.62
CA SER A 60 6.22 19.88 -18.08
C SER A 60 5.38 19.87 -16.80
N ARG A 61 5.83 20.58 -15.76
CA ARG A 61 5.05 20.82 -14.53
C ARG A 61 4.22 22.10 -14.58
N LYS A 62 4.38 22.92 -15.62
CA LYS A 62 3.78 24.27 -15.71
C LYS A 62 2.24 24.25 -15.67
N ASP A 63 1.64 23.20 -16.20
CA ASP A 63 0.18 23.07 -16.28
C ASP A 63 -0.44 22.57 -14.97
N PHE A 64 0.38 22.15 -13.99
CA PHE A 64 -0.05 21.64 -12.69
C PHE A 64 -0.02 22.75 -11.63
N ALA A 65 -0.77 23.83 -11.90
CA ALA A 65 -0.80 25.05 -11.08
C ALA A 65 -2.02 25.14 -10.15
N VAL A 66 -2.84 24.11 -10.07
CA VAL A 66 -4.04 24.08 -9.23
C VAL A 66 -3.92 22.96 -8.19
N PRO A 67 -3.86 23.28 -6.89
CA PRO A 67 -3.83 22.27 -5.84
C PRO A 67 -5.05 21.35 -5.87
N ASN A 68 -4.85 20.04 -5.62
CA ASN A 68 -5.94 19.08 -5.63
C ASN A 68 -6.88 19.29 -4.40
N PRO A 69 -8.15 19.68 -4.61
CA PRO A 69 -9.07 19.98 -3.51
C PRO A 69 -9.37 18.77 -2.61
N THR A 70 -9.12 17.53 -3.05
CA THR A 70 -9.31 16.36 -2.16
C THR A 70 -8.21 16.21 -1.12
N PHE A 71 -6.99 16.67 -1.44
CA PHE A 71 -5.83 16.62 -0.55
C PHE A 71 -5.74 17.85 0.35
N PHE A 72 -6.13 19.02 -0.16
CA PHE A 72 -6.04 20.28 0.58
C PHE A 72 -7.41 20.75 1.08
N ARG A 73 -8.15 19.84 1.72
CA ARG A 73 -9.40 20.19 2.43
C ARG A 73 -9.14 20.84 3.78
N ASP A 74 -8.02 20.49 4.39
CA ASP A 74 -7.50 21.12 5.59
C ASP A 74 -6.23 21.87 5.18
N LEU A 75 -6.23 23.20 5.31
CA LEU A 75 -5.08 24.04 4.93
C LEU A 75 -3.92 23.91 5.93
N GLU A 76 -4.12 23.18 7.02
CA GLU A 76 -3.11 22.99 8.06
C GLU A 76 -2.53 21.58 8.04
N ALA A 77 -3.17 20.62 7.37
CA ALA A 77 -2.80 19.22 7.42
C ALA A 77 -2.68 18.57 6.04
N TRP A 78 -1.51 17.95 5.81
CA TRP A 78 -1.34 17.00 4.71
C TRP A 78 -1.97 15.65 5.10
N PRO A 79 -2.86 15.06 4.28
CA PRO A 79 -3.67 13.91 4.71
C PRO A 79 -2.94 12.55 4.58
N LEU A 80 -1.75 12.52 3.96
CA LEU A 80 -1.00 11.27 3.76
C LEU A 80 0.20 11.20 4.69
N LYS A 81 0.63 9.97 5.02
CA LYS A 81 1.87 9.72 5.76
C LYS A 81 3.08 10.17 4.94
N ASP A 82 4.15 10.54 5.62
CA ASP A 82 5.48 10.85 5.04
C ASP A 82 6.07 9.69 4.21
N SER A 83 5.72 8.46 4.58
CA SER A 83 6.17 7.24 3.90
C SER A 83 5.38 6.89 2.64
N ALA A 84 4.20 7.49 2.43
CA ALA A 84 3.26 7.11 1.38
C ALA A 84 3.93 7.14 -0.02
N ASP A 85 3.79 6.05 -0.75
CA ASP A 85 4.31 5.90 -2.11
C ASP A 85 3.21 5.43 -3.05
N PRO A 86 3.03 6.04 -4.23
CA PRO A 86 2.10 5.52 -5.22
C PRO A 86 2.50 4.13 -5.74
N LEU A 87 3.75 3.68 -5.55
CA LEU A 87 4.19 2.33 -5.90
C LEU A 87 3.59 1.25 -5.00
N ASP A 88 3.24 1.56 -3.75
CA ASP A 88 2.84 0.57 -2.74
C ASP A 88 1.53 -0.18 -3.11
N GLY A 89 0.74 0.38 -4.02
CA GLY A 89 -0.52 -0.21 -4.49
C GLY A 89 -0.41 -1.13 -5.71
N TRP A 90 0.80 -1.39 -6.22
CA TRP A 90 0.97 -2.07 -7.51
C TRP A 90 2.06 -3.12 -7.50
N ASP A 91 1.87 -4.16 -8.30
CA ASP A 91 2.91 -5.14 -8.61
C ASP A 91 4.06 -4.47 -9.35
N ILE A 92 5.20 -4.36 -8.67
CA ILE A 92 6.40 -3.70 -9.18
C ILE A 92 6.91 -4.34 -10.48
N SER A 93 6.69 -5.64 -10.70
CA SER A 93 7.13 -6.32 -11.92
C SER A 93 6.41 -5.79 -13.16
N HIS A 94 5.10 -5.56 -13.06
CA HIS A 94 4.29 -4.98 -14.12
C HIS A 94 4.63 -3.51 -14.36
N VAL A 95 4.93 -2.76 -13.29
CA VAL A 95 5.40 -1.37 -13.41
C VAL A 95 6.74 -1.33 -14.15
N LEU A 96 7.73 -2.13 -13.73
CA LEU A 96 9.05 -2.19 -14.35
C LEU A 96 8.99 -2.62 -15.83
N ALA A 97 8.08 -3.53 -16.17
CA ALA A 97 7.84 -3.97 -17.55
C ALA A 97 7.17 -2.90 -18.44
N THR A 98 6.56 -1.88 -17.84
CA THR A 98 5.92 -0.80 -18.60
C THR A 98 6.97 0.10 -19.26
N SER A 99 6.72 0.51 -20.52
CA SER A 99 7.60 1.44 -21.22
C SER A 99 7.35 2.88 -20.74
N SER A 100 8.43 3.59 -20.41
CA SER A 100 8.45 5.03 -20.14
C SER A 100 9.04 5.83 -21.31
N GLY A 101 9.15 5.22 -22.49
CA GLY A 101 9.83 5.81 -23.65
C GLY A 101 11.35 5.80 -23.48
N PRO A 102 12.07 6.84 -23.95
CA PRO A 102 13.54 6.90 -23.89
C PRO A 102 14.13 6.88 -22.47
N ALA A 103 13.39 7.36 -21.48
CA ALA A 103 13.81 7.37 -20.08
C ALA A 103 13.55 6.02 -19.41
N THR A 104 14.27 4.98 -19.83
CA THR A 104 14.00 3.58 -19.43
C THR A 104 14.14 3.31 -17.93
N SER A 105 14.85 4.16 -17.18
CA SER A 105 15.00 4.09 -15.72
C SER A 105 14.05 5.03 -14.95
N ASP A 106 13.10 5.68 -15.62
CA ASP A 106 12.10 6.54 -14.98
C ASP A 106 10.98 5.70 -14.33
N LEU A 107 11.22 5.22 -13.11
CA LEU A 107 10.28 4.34 -12.39
C LEU A 107 8.89 4.97 -12.20
N TYR A 108 8.83 6.26 -11.90
CA TYR A 108 7.55 6.94 -11.67
C TYR A 108 6.85 7.29 -12.99
N GLY A 109 7.61 7.55 -14.06
CA GLY A 109 7.08 7.63 -15.42
C GLY A 109 6.49 6.30 -15.90
N LYS A 110 7.16 5.17 -15.60
CA LYS A 110 6.61 3.83 -15.86
C LYS A 110 5.31 3.62 -15.09
N LEU A 111 5.29 3.97 -13.80
CA LEU A 111 4.09 3.89 -12.97
C LEU A 111 2.95 4.75 -13.53
N TYR A 112 3.24 5.99 -13.95
CA TYR A 112 2.26 6.87 -14.57
C TYR A 112 1.58 6.21 -15.79
N TYR A 113 2.36 5.71 -16.75
CA TYR A 113 1.79 5.06 -17.94
C TYR A 113 1.05 3.77 -17.60
N PHE A 114 1.56 3.01 -16.63
CA PHE A 114 0.91 1.79 -16.16
C PHE A 114 -0.47 2.09 -15.58
N ILE A 115 -0.57 3.06 -14.67
CA ILE A 115 -1.84 3.48 -14.06
C ILE A 115 -2.79 4.03 -15.11
N GLN A 116 -2.32 4.89 -16.02
CA GLN A 116 -3.16 5.42 -17.10
C GLN A 116 -3.76 4.30 -17.96
N HIS A 117 -2.94 3.30 -18.32
CA HIS A 117 -3.43 2.14 -19.05
C HIS A 117 -4.47 1.35 -18.24
N LYS A 118 -4.22 1.08 -16.95
CA LYS A 118 -5.16 0.37 -16.07
C LYS A 118 -6.49 1.11 -15.92
N LEU A 119 -6.45 2.43 -15.71
CA LEU A 119 -7.64 3.27 -15.62
C LEU A 119 -8.43 3.28 -16.93
N LYS A 120 -7.75 3.38 -18.07
CA LYS A 120 -8.40 3.31 -19.39
C LYS A 120 -9.12 1.97 -19.57
N VAL A 121 -8.43 0.85 -19.35
CA VAL A 121 -9.01 -0.49 -19.46
C VAL A 121 -10.17 -0.67 -18.47
N PHE A 122 -10.05 -0.13 -17.26
CA PHE A 122 -11.13 -0.15 -16.27
C PHE A 122 -12.37 0.58 -16.78
N VAL A 123 -12.23 1.83 -17.25
CA VAL A 123 -13.36 2.64 -17.76
C VAL A 123 -14.00 1.97 -18.97
N GLU A 124 -13.21 1.48 -19.93
CA GLU A 124 -13.71 0.78 -21.12
C GLU A 124 -14.54 -0.46 -20.76
N ARG A 125 -14.08 -1.26 -19.79
CA ARG A 125 -14.83 -2.41 -19.29
C ARG A 125 -16.08 -1.98 -18.52
N PHE A 126 -15.94 -0.99 -17.64
CA PHE A 126 -17.02 -0.49 -16.79
C PHE A 126 -18.19 0.04 -17.61
N MET A 127 -17.92 0.76 -18.70
CA MET A 127 -18.93 1.27 -19.64
C MET A 127 -19.78 0.16 -20.29
N GLY A 128 -19.24 -1.06 -20.40
CA GLY A 128 -19.97 -2.22 -20.93
C GLY A 128 -20.74 -3.03 -19.89
N LEU A 129 -20.60 -2.71 -18.60
CA LEU A 129 -21.24 -3.44 -17.51
C LEU A 129 -22.50 -2.73 -17.03
N SER A 130 -23.58 -3.49 -16.86
CA SER A 130 -24.73 -3.02 -16.09
C SER A 130 -24.40 -3.15 -14.61
N CYS A 131 -23.77 -2.11 -14.03
CA CYS A 131 -23.38 -2.09 -12.63
C CYS A 131 -23.75 -0.77 -11.95
N SER A 132 -23.99 -0.85 -10.65
CA SER A 132 -24.23 0.29 -9.77
C SER A 132 -23.20 0.28 -8.65
N LEU A 133 -22.56 1.41 -8.40
CA LEU A 133 -21.62 1.58 -7.29
C LEU A 133 -22.28 2.37 -6.18
N THR A 134 -22.24 1.85 -4.95
CA THR A 134 -22.68 2.56 -3.75
C THR A 134 -21.49 2.66 -2.81
N LEU A 135 -21.22 3.86 -2.31
CA LEU A 135 -20.11 4.14 -1.39
C LEU A 135 -20.66 4.51 -0.02
N TYR A 136 -20.17 3.83 1.02
CA TYR A 136 -20.46 4.14 2.42
C TYR A 136 -19.20 4.66 3.10
N ASN A 137 -19.39 5.64 3.99
CA ASN A 137 -18.34 6.14 4.87
C ASN A 137 -18.84 5.98 6.31
N VAL A 138 -18.70 4.75 6.81
CA VAL A 138 -19.17 4.29 8.13
C VAL A 138 -18.17 3.27 8.67
N ASP A 139 -18.22 2.98 9.97
CA ASP A 139 -17.44 1.87 10.52
C ASP A 139 -17.92 0.55 9.92
N ALA A 140 -17.01 -0.40 9.72
CA ALA A 140 -17.34 -1.72 9.20
C ALA A 140 -18.34 -2.46 10.10
N THR A 141 -18.33 -2.20 11.42
CA THR A 141 -19.27 -2.80 12.38
C THR A 141 -20.71 -2.30 12.19
N ASP A 142 -20.88 -1.13 11.58
CA ASP A 142 -22.18 -0.47 11.41
C ASP A 142 -22.84 -0.85 10.07
N LEU A 143 -22.14 -1.61 9.21
CA LEU A 143 -22.63 -1.95 7.87
C LEU A 143 -23.95 -2.75 7.87
N LEU A 144 -24.23 -3.50 8.94
CA LEU A 144 -25.50 -4.22 9.09
C LEU A 144 -26.70 -3.28 9.19
N ASP A 145 -26.52 -2.05 9.66
CA ASP A 145 -27.60 -1.05 9.76
C ASP A 145 -27.87 -0.35 8.41
N HIS A 146 -26.94 -0.49 7.46
CA HIS A 146 -26.98 0.19 6.17
C HIS A 146 -27.26 -0.76 4.99
N LEU A 147 -27.00 -2.05 5.15
CA LEU A 147 -27.12 -3.04 4.09
C LEU A 147 -28.18 -4.09 4.42
N GLN A 148 -28.83 -4.59 3.37
CA GLN A 148 -29.80 -5.66 3.52
C GLN A 148 -29.08 -6.99 3.82
N VAL A 149 -29.41 -7.58 4.97
CA VAL A 149 -28.96 -8.91 5.41
C VAL A 149 -29.29 -9.98 4.36
N GLY A 150 -28.38 -10.94 4.17
CA GLY A 150 -28.60 -12.09 3.31
C GLY A 150 -28.65 -11.79 1.81
N THR A 151 -28.04 -10.69 1.35
CA THR A 151 -28.14 -10.28 -0.08
C THR A 151 -26.86 -10.39 -0.87
N LEU A 152 -25.70 -10.40 -0.22
CA LEU A 152 -24.40 -10.37 -0.89
C LEU A 152 -23.92 -11.77 -1.25
N ASP A 153 -23.46 -11.95 -2.49
CA ASP A 153 -22.79 -13.17 -2.93
C ASP A 153 -21.31 -13.21 -2.51
N ARG A 154 -20.71 -12.04 -2.27
CA ARG A 154 -19.30 -11.92 -1.88
C ARG A 154 -19.10 -10.71 -0.98
N VAL A 155 -18.34 -10.92 0.08
CA VAL A 155 -17.82 -9.86 0.95
C VAL A 155 -16.31 -9.95 0.93
N GLU A 156 -15.64 -8.92 0.43
CA GLU A 156 -14.19 -8.84 0.49
C GLU A 156 -13.82 -7.85 1.58
N VAL A 157 -13.14 -8.36 2.61
CA VAL A 157 -12.64 -7.57 3.71
C VAL A 157 -11.14 -7.48 3.54
N SER A 158 -10.62 -6.25 3.59
CA SER A 158 -9.19 -5.98 3.59
C SER A 158 -8.56 -6.53 4.90
N ASN A 159 -7.50 -5.92 5.39
CA ASN A 159 -6.77 -6.29 6.60
C ASN A 159 -7.53 -6.09 7.94
N ILE A 160 -8.85 -5.88 7.93
CA ILE A 160 -9.63 -5.69 9.17
C ILE A 160 -9.67 -6.95 10.06
N CYS A 161 -9.34 -8.11 9.47
CA CYS A 161 -9.30 -9.40 10.16
C CYS A 161 -8.03 -9.63 10.98
N ASP A 162 -6.97 -8.83 10.77
CA ASP A 162 -5.79 -8.88 11.63
C ASP A 162 -6.18 -8.47 13.07
N ASP A 163 -5.48 -9.01 14.07
CA ASP A 163 -5.81 -8.81 15.49
C ASP A 163 -5.60 -7.36 15.94
N ALA A 164 -4.71 -6.62 15.27
CA ALA A 164 -4.54 -5.19 15.48
C ALA A 164 -5.80 -4.35 15.11
N TYR A 165 -6.79 -4.94 14.43
CA TYR A 165 -8.05 -4.30 14.06
C TYR A 165 -9.27 -4.95 14.75
N LEU A 166 -10.16 -5.60 13.99
CA LEU A 166 -11.33 -6.28 14.55
C LEU A 166 -11.02 -7.72 14.97
N GLY A 167 -10.05 -8.36 14.31
CA GLY A 167 -9.84 -9.79 14.41
C GLY A 167 -10.88 -10.59 13.64
N VAL A 168 -10.55 -11.86 13.38
CA VAL A 168 -11.36 -12.79 12.57
C VAL A 168 -12.77 -12.98 13.14
N ALA A 169 -12.89 -13.29 14.43
CA ALA A 169 -14.17 -13.65 15.04
C ALA A 169 -15.22 -12.53 14.97
N LYS A 170 -14.81 -11.28 15.27
CA LYS A 170 -15.72 -10.13 15.18
C LYS A 170 -16.06 -9.81 13.72
N THR A 171 -15.10 -9.90 12.82
CA THR A 171 -15.34 -9.67 11.40
C THR A 171 -16.38 -10.65 10.85
N LEU A 172 -16.26 -11.93 11.19
CA LEU A 172 -17.27 -12.93 10.86
C LEU A 172 -18.63 -12.60 11.50
N GLY A 173 -18.65 -12.23 12.78
CA GLY A 173 -19.89 -11.88 13.48
C GLY A 173 -20.67 -10.73 12.84
N TYR A 174 -19.98 -9.66 12.44
CA TYR A 174 -20.61 -8.49 11.83
C TYR A 174 -20.93 -8.66 10.35
N LEU A 175 -20.08 -9.35 9.57
CA LEU A 175 -20.19 -9.30 8.11
C LEU A 175 -20.72 -10.58 7.47
N SER A 176 -20.65 -11.72 8.16
CA SER A 176 -21.25 -12.96 7.65
C SER A 176 -22.77 -12.88 7.45
N PRO A 177 -23.56 -12.18 8.29
CA PRO A 177 -25.00 -12.04 8.05
C PRO A 177 -25.35 -11.32 6.75
N LEU A 178 -24.44 -10.54 6.17
CA LEU A 178 -24.67 -9.88 4.88
C LEU A 178 -24.61 -10.87 3.70
N LEU A 179 -23.94 -12.02 3.88
CA LEU A 179 -23.84 -13.05 2.85
C LEU A 179 -25.15 -13.81 2.71
N ARG A 180 -25.48 -14.20 1.47
CA ARG A 180 -26.59 -15.12 1.21
C ARG A 180 -26.40 -16.43 1.98
N GLU A 181 -27.51 -16.97 2.46
CA GLU A 181 -27.52 -18.30 3.07
C GLU A 181 -27.04 -19.37 2.06
N SER A 182 -26.37 -20.40 2.58
CA SER A 182 -25.85 -21.49 1.75
C SER A 182 -26.93 -22.21 0.92
N ALA A 183 -28.17 -22.27 1.44
CA ALA A 183 -29.31 -22.83 0.72
C ALA A 183 -29.70 -22.01 -0.53
N ALA A 184 -29.48 -20.69 -0.51
CA ALA A 184 -29.76 -19.79 -1.64
C ALA A 184 -28.56 -19.65 -2.58
N ASN A 185 -27.34 -19.59 -2.02
CA ASN A 185 -26.10 -19.60 -2.79
C ASN A 185 -24.99 -20.34 -2.03
N PRO A 186 -24.64 -21.58 -2.41
CA PRO A 186 -23.56 -22.34 -1.77
C PRO A 186 -22.17 -21.77 -2.06
N HIS A 187 -22.05 -20.80 -2.97
CA HIS A 187 -20.81 -20.11 -3.32
C HIS A 187 -20.66 -18.75 -2.63
N ALA A 188 -21.61 -18.34 -1.78
CA ALA A 188 -21.49 -17.12 -1.01
C ALA A 188 -20.20 -17.14 -0.18
N THR A 189 -19.32 -16.16 -0.39
CA THR A 189 -17.93 -16.23 0.12
C THR A 189 -17.49 -14.93 0.78
N MET A 190 -16.85 -15.04 1.93
CA MET A 190 -16.03 -13.96 2.49
C MET A 190 -14.56 -14.16 2.12
N ILE A 191 -13.90 -13.12 1.65
CA ILE A 191 -12.47 -13.12 1.35
C ILE A 191 -11.79 -12.17 2.32
N MET A 192 -10.78 -12.67 3.03
CA MET A 192 -10.04 -11.93 4.04
C MET A 192 -8.59 -11.77 3.61
N LEU A 193 -8.08 -10.53 3.67
CA LEU A 193 -6.65 -10.25 3.56
C LEU A 193 -6.05 -10.15 4.96
N PHE A 194 -4.86 -10.73 5.15
CA PHE A 194 -4.09 -10.61 6.37
C PHE A 194 -2.74 -9.98 6.06
N MET A 195 -2.44 -8.84 6.70
CA MET A 195 -1.15 -8.18 6.55
C MET A 195 -0.23 -8.49 7.74
N ASN A 196 -0.81 -8.75 8.92
CA ASN A 196 -0.08 -8.85 10.17
C ASN A 196 -0.21 -10.20 10.87
N ALA A 197 -1.15 -11.07 10.47
CA ALA A 197 -1.41 -12.34 11.13
C ALA A 197 -0.18 -13.22 11.39
N VAL A 198 0.82 -13.20 10.51
CA VAL A 198 2.08 -13.92 10.74
C VAL A 198 2.86 -13.31 11.90
N ASP A 199 3.06 -12.00 11.89
CA ASP A 199 3.81 -11.31 12.94
C ASP A 199 3.07 -11.35 14.29
N GLU A 200 1.74 -11.25 14.28
CA GLU A 200 0.88 -11.36 15.46
C GLU A 200 0.92 -12.77 16.09
N GLY A 201 1.08 -13.81 15.26
CA GLY A 201 1.11 -15.21 15.69
C GLY A 201 2.49 -15.80 16.01
N LEU A 202 3.56 -15.00 15.90
CA LEU A 202 4.93 -15.44 16.17
C LEU A 202 5.30 -15.28 17.64
N THR A 203 5.88 -16.32 18.22
CA THR A 203 6.62 -16.18 19.50
C THR A 203 7.97 -15.52 19.27
N GLU A 204 8.56 -14.92 20.31
CA GLU A 204 9.90 -14.32 20.22
C GLU A 204 10.97 -15.31 19.73
N ALA A 205 10.89 -16.57 20.19
CA ALA A 205 11.81 -17.62 19.79
C ALA A 205 11.68 -17.97 18.30
N GLU A 206 10.45 -18.03 17.79
CA GLU A 206 10.18 -18.30 16.37
C GLU A 206 10.58 -17.13 15.48
N GLY A 207 10.34 -15.89 15.94
CA GLY A 207 10.82 -14.69 15.25
C GLY A 207 12.34 -14.68 15.12
N ALA A 208 13.06 -15.07 16.19
CA ALA A 208 14.52 -15.21 16.15
C ALA A 208 14.99 -16.34 15.21
N GLU A 209 14.31 -17.48 15.19
CA GLU A 209 14.61 -18.58 14.25
C GLU A 209 14.39 -18.15 12.80
N ASP A 210 13.27 -17.49 12.51
CA ASP A 210 12.93 -16.97 11.19
C ASP A 210 13.93 -15.93 10.70
N LEU A 211 14.40 -15.06 11.61
CA LEU A 211 15.44 -14.08 11.32
C LEU A 211 16.73 -14.74 10.81
N VAL A 212 17.19 -15.79 11.50
CA VAL A 212 18.39 -16.54 11.14
C VAL A 212 18.20 -17.27 9.81
N ALA A 213 17.04 -17.91 9.61
CA ALA A 213 16.72 -18.62 8.38
C ALA A 213 16.65 -17.67 7.17
N SER A 214 15.97 -16.54 7.31
CA SER A 214 15.85 -15.50 6.29
C SER A 214 17.21 -14.90 5.93
N ALA A 215 18.05 -14.59 6.93
CA ALA A 215 19.40 -14.11 6.70
C ALA A 215 20.26 -15.11 5.89
N LYS A 216 20.09 -16.42 6.10
CA LYS A 216 20.79 -17.45 5.32
C LYS A 216 20.38 -17.43 3.85
N VAL A 217 19.10 -17.25 3.55
CA VAL A 217 18.60 -17.15 2.17
C VAL A 217 19.08 -15.86 1.50
N LEU A 218 18.99 -14.73 2.20
CA LEU A 218 19.36 -13.41 1.67
C LEU A 218 20.84 -13.30 1.29
N ARG A 219 21.74 -14.10 1.89
CA ARG A 219 23.14 -14.18 1.48
C ARG A 219 23.34 -14.59 0.01
N ASN A 220 22.35 -15.22 -0.61
CA ASN A 220 22.42 -15.60 -2.03
C ASN A 220 22.10 -14.41 -2.96
N PHE A 221 21.48 -13.35 -2.45
CA PHE A 221 20.97 -12.22 -3.25
C PHE A 221 21.63 -10.88 -2.89
N LEU A 222 22.14 -10.74 -1.67
CA LEU A 222 22.75 -9.51 -1.18
C LEU A 222 24.29 -9.62 -1.13
N PRO A 223 25.00 -8.49 -1.30
CA PRO A 223 26.45 -8.45 -1.10
C PRO A 223 26.85 -8.95 0.29
N PRO A 224 28.03 -9.57 0.43
CA PRO A 224 28.52 -10.02 1.73
C PRO A 224 28.67 -8.84 2.69
N LEU A 225 28.32 -9.07 3.96
CA LEU A 225 28.54 -8.09 5.03
C LEU A 225 30.04 -7.97 5.32
N CYS A 226 30.62 -6.82 5.00
CA CYS A 226 32.02 -6.50 5.30
C CYS A 226 32.10 -5.74 6.63
N ASN A 227 32.26 -6.48 7.74
CA ASN A 227 32.54 -5.94 9.08
C ASN A 227 31.60 -4.80 9.52
N PRO A 228 30.29 -5.07 9.71
CA PRO A 228 29.33 -4.04 10.07
C PRO A 228 29.70 -3.40 11.41
N GLN A 229 29.79 -2.08 11.43
CA GLN A 229 30.22 -1.33 12.62
C GLN A 229 29.08 -1.11 13.63
N SER A 230 27.84 -1.31 13.21
CA SER A 230 26.64 -1.07 14.01
C SER A 230 25.45 -1.84 13.46
N ARG A 231 24.41 -2.03 14.28
CA ARG A 231 23.10 -2.51 13.80
C ARG A 231 22.47 -1.59 12.76
N TYR A 232 22.86 -0.31 12.74
CA TYR A 232 22.40 0.70 11.78
C TYR A 232 23.26 0.78 10.51
N ASP A 233 24.20 -0.13 10.31
CA ASP A 233 24.96 -0.22 9.07
C ASP A 233 24.00 -0.38 7.87
N PRO A 234 24.16 0.38 6.76
CA PRO A 234 23.27 0.29 5.61
C PRO A 234 23.14 -1.13 5.04
N ALA A 235 24.21 -1.93 5.08
CA ALA A 235 24.17 -3.30 4.59
C ALA A 235 23.34 -4.21 5.52
N VAL A 236 23.40 -3.97 6.84
CA VAL A 236 22.55 -4.66 7.83
C VAL A 236 21.09 -4.25 7.68
N MET A 237 20.81 -2.95 7.49
CA MET A 237 19.45 -2.44 7.25
C MET A 237 18.82 -3.04 5.99
N ARG A 238 19.57 -3.20 4.90
CA ARG A 238 19.08 -3.87 3.68
C ARG A 238 18.65 -5.31 3.93
N ILE A 239 19.40 -6.05 4.74
CA ILE A 239 19.02 -7.41 5.14
C ILE A 239 17.71 -7.38 5.91
N HIS A 240 17.58 -6.46 6.88
CA HIS A 240 16.33 -6.32 7.64
C HIS A 240 15.13 -5.98 6.77
N MET A 241 15.27 -5.04 5.83
CA MET A 241 14.19 -4.66 4.92
C MET A 241 13.81 -5.78 3.94
N ALA A 242 14.76 -6.66 3.58
CA ALA A 242 14.51 -7.78 2.68
C ALA A 242 13.99 -9.05 3.38
N GLN A 243 13.96 -9.08 4.72
CA GLN A 243 13.56 -10.28 5.47
C GLN A 243 12.15 -10.75 5.13
N SER A 244 11.18 -9.83 5.06
CA SER A 244 9.80 -10.17 4.72
C SER A 244 9.66 -10.80 3.33
N LEU A 245 10.59 -10.54 2.40
CA LEU A 245 10.56 -11.09 1.04
C LEU A 245 10.93 -12.57 0.97
N VAL A 246 11.63 -13.10 1.98
CA VAL A 246 12.09 -14.50 2.02
C VAL A 246 11.56 -15.28 3.21
N ARG A 247 10.76 -14.63 4.06
CA ARG A 247 10.12 -15.26 5.21
C ARG A 247 9.23 -16.41 4.76
N ARG A 248 9.22 -17.50 5.54
CA ARG A 248 8.33 -18.64 5.29
C ARG A 248 6.96 -18.42 5.90
N SER A 249 6.22 -17.43 5.38
CA SER A 249 4.92 -17.01 5.92
C SER A 249 3.91 -18.17 6.01
N ASP A 250 3.90 -19.07 5.03
CA ASP A 250 3.01 -20.25 5.00
C ASP A 250 3.16 -21.16 6.22
N LYS A 251 4.36 -21.25 6.82
CA LYS A 251 4.60 -22.08 8.02
C LYS A 251 3.73 -21.59 9.18
N TYR A 252 3.66 -20.28 9.36
CA TYR A 252 3.02 -19.63 10.49
C TYR A 252 1.54 -19.38 10.23
N PHE A 253 1.20 -19.02 8.98
CA PHE A 253 -0.17 -18.75 8.57
C PHE A 253 -1.10 -19.97 8.70
N LYS A 254 -0.56 -21.19 8.56
CA LYS A 254 -1.32 -22.44 8.80
C LYS A 254 -2.00 -22.53 10.17
N ARG A 255 -1.53 -21.83 11.19
CA ARG A 255 -2.18 -21.77 12.50
C ARG A 255 -3.56 -21.11 12.41
N LEU A 256 -3.66 -20.06 11.61
CA LEU A 256 -4.90 -19.34 11.37
C LEU A 256 -5.89 -20.21 10.56
N GLU A 257 -5.40 -21.02 9.62
CA GLU A 257 -6.24 -21.98 8.89
C GLU A 257 -6.89 -23.02 9.81
N THR A 258 -6.17 -23.49 10.84
CA THR A 258 -6.74 -24.40 11.83
C THR A 258 -7.85 -23.72 12.63
N PHE A 259 -7.63 -22.49 13.09
CA PHE A 259 -8.64 -21.71 13.81
C PHE A 259 -9.92 -21.49 13.00
N LEU A 260 -9.81 -21.26 11.69
CA LEU A 260 -10.99 -21.08 10.80
C LEU A 260 -11.77 -22.37 10.51
N ARG A 261 -11.22 -23.55 10.85
CA ARG A 261 -11.87 -24.85 10.63
C ARG A 261 -12.58 -25.39 11.88
N GLU A 262 -12.27 -24.83 13.04
CA GLU A 262 -12.87 -25.16 14.34
C GLU A 262 -14.10 -24.30 14.63
#